data_AF-A0A9E2CQ36-F1
#
_entry.id   AF-A0A9E2CQ36-F1
#
_cell.length_a   1.000
_cell.length_b   1.000
_cell.length_c   1.000
_cell.angle_alpha   90.00
_cell.angle_beta   90.00
_cell.angle_gamma   90.00
#
_symmetry.space_group_name_H-M   'P 1'
#
loop_
_entity.id
_entity.type
_entity.pdbx_description
1 polymer ?
#
loop_
_entity_poly.entity_id
_entity_poly.type
_entity_poly.pdbx_seq_one_letter_code
_entity_poly.pdbx_strand_id
1 'polypeptide(L)'
;MAEKLHRWLFQPFDIAALAVYRMLFGLLMCVGSLRFMAQGWVDRLFVEPTFHFKYWGFGWVQVPEATGLYLLYGGIAISALMVALGAFYRVAIIAFWCLFTYAELMDVSTYLNHYYLVSLQALILCFLSPHRAWSIDAWRRPAIAASTLPAWQTYWLRFQVGLLYFYAGLAKLEPDWLLHAQPLNIWLPAHAGLPLLGPFLGQPWVHYAFSWFAFFFDTFIIAFMLWRRTRLMAFAVILVFHLFTHLFFNIGLFPLIMVFGVLNYFEPDWPRRWLPWLRGTPSASARPAPGWTLRSAVFASVVAGFCLLQFMLPLRHWLYPGTVLWHEQGMRFSWRVMLREKSGALDYRVVQANGDVLLVSPHAYLTLQQYREMSAQPDLILQLAHHIRDDYNARGVGPVQVYA
;
A
#
# COMPACT_ATOMS: atom_id res chain seq x y z
N MET A 1 -12.82 14.12 -30.39
CA MET A 1 -12.52 13.23 -29.24
C MET A 1 -11.96 14.00 -28.04
N ALA A 2 -10.93 14.84 -28.22
CA ALA A 2 -10.30 15.62 -27.15
C ALA A 2 -11.26 16.54 -26.36
N GLU A 3 -12.19 17.23 -27.02
CA GLU A 3 -13.16 18.10 -26.32
C GLU A 3 -14.17 17.33 -25.45
N LYS A 4 -14.57 16.12 -25.87
CA LYS A 4 -15.47 15.26 -25.07
C LYS A 4 -14.75 14.78 -23.82
N LEU A 5 -13.50 14.33 -23.96
CA LEU A 5 -12.65 13.93 -22.85
C LEU A 5 -12.40 15.10 -21.89
N HIS A 6 -12.09 16.28 -22.42
CA HIS A 6 -11.89 17.49 -21.63
C HIS A 6 -13.13 17.84 -20.81
N ARG A 7 -14.31 17.90 -21.43
CA ARG A 7 -15.58 18.15 -20.73
C ARG A 7 -15.84 17.11 -19.63
N TRP A 8 -15.56 15.84 -19.89
CA TRP A 8 -15.74 14.76 -18.92
C TRP A 8 -14.75 14.84 -17.73
N LEU A 9 -13.49 15.19 -17.97
CA LEU A 9 -12.47 15.33 -16.92
C LEU A 9 -12.65 16.59 -16.06
N PHE A 10 -13.22 17.65 -16.63
CA PHE A 10 -13.41 18.94 -15.94
C PHE A 10 -14.85 19.23 -15.53
N GLN A 11 -15.77 18.26 -15.69
CA GLN A 11 -17.11 18.40 -15.14
C GLN A 11 -17.03 18.61 -13.61
N PRO A 12 -17.86 19.49 -13.05
CA PRO A 12 -17.83 19.81 -11.63
C PRO A 12 -18.40 18.64 -10.82
N PHE A 13 -17.57 18.03 -9.98
CA PHE A 13 -17.98 17.07 -8.96
C PHE A 13 -18.06 17.76 -7.61
N ASP A 14 -19.07 17.46 -6.79
CA ASP A 14 -19.12 17.94 -5.40
C ASP A 14 -17.84 17.50 -4.68
N ILE A 15 -17.20 18.46 -4.01
CA ILE A 15 -15.95 18.25 -3.29
C ILE A 15 -16.11 17.34 -2.06
N ALA A 16 -17.34 17.16 -1.56
CA ALA A 16 -17.65 16.48 -0.32
C ALA A 16 -16.97 15.11 -0.18
N ALA A 17 -17.10 14.22 -1.17
CA ALA A 17 -16.50 12.88 -1.11
C ALA A 17 -14.97 12.94 -0.96
N LEU A 18 -14.30 13.83 -1.71
CA LEU A 18 -12.84 14.00 -1.61
C LEU A 18 -12.42 14.64 -0.28
N ALA A 19 -13.23 15.54 0.27
CA ALA A 19 -13.00 16.14 1.58
C ALA A 19 -13.09 15.08 2.70
N VAL A 20 -14.11 14.21 2.66
CA VAL A 20 -14.21 13.06 3.61
C VAL A 20 -13.03 12.11 3.42
N TYR A 21 -12.68 11.76 2.18
CA TYR A 21 -11.54 10.89 1.93
C TYR A 21 -10.24 11.47 2.53
N ARG A 22 -9.98 12.77 2.36
CA ARG A 22 -8.85 13.46 2.99
C ARG A 22 -8.87 13.29 4.52
N MET A 23 -10.01 13.50 5.16
CA MET A 23 -10.16 13.36 6.62
C MET A 23 -9.88 11.93 7.08
N LEU A 24 -10.51 10.95 6.44
CA LEU A 24 -10.37 9.53 6.77
C LEU A 24 -8.95 9.03 6.53
N PHE A 25 -8.33 9.41 5.41
CA PHE A 25 -6.94 9.08 5.09
C PHE A 25 -6.00 9.65 6.16
N GLY A 26 -6.07 10.95 6.44
CA GLY A 26 -5.20 11.57 7.43
C GLY A 26 -5.40 11.01 8.84
N LEU A 27 -6.65 10.75 9.26
CA LEU A 27 -6.95 10.18 10.57
C LEU A 27 -6.43 8.74 10.69
N LEU A 28 -6.67 7.91 9.67
CA LEU A 28 -6.20 6.52 9.65
C LEU A 28 -4.67 6.45 9.73
N MET A 29 -3.98 7.31 8.97
CA MET A 29 -2.52 7.35 8.97
C MET A 29 -1.96 7.90 10.29
N CYS A 30 -2.62 8.90 10.89
CA CYS A 30 -2.23 9.43 12.20
C CYS A 30 -2.34 8.34 13.28
N VAL A 31 -3.51 7.70 13.39
CA VAL A 31 -3.74 6.60 14.34
C VAL A 31 -2.81 5.42 14.05
N GLY A 32 -2.60 5.11 12.76
CA GLY A 32 -1.66 4.09 12.31
C GLY A 32 -0.25 4.31 12.84
N SER A 33 0.30 5.51 12.66
CA SER A 33 1.65 5.87 13.12
C SER A 33 1.76 5.91 14.65
N LEU A 34 0.75 6.45 15.34
CA LEU A 34 0.72 6.44 16.81
C LEU A 34 0.68 5.02 17.36
N ARG A 35 -0.13 4.14 16.74
CA ARG A 35 -0.20 2.71 17.08
C ARG A 35 1.13 2.01 16.82
N PHE A 36 1.78 2.31 15.69
CA PHE A 36 3.09 1.75 15.33
C PHE A 36 4.14 2.03 16.41
N MET A 37 4.20 3.27 16.90
CA MET A 37 5.05 3.65 18.04
C MET A 37 4.61 2.96 19.33
N ALA A 38 3.32 3.00 19.68
CA ALA A 38 2.79 2.44 20.92
C ALA A 38 2.97 0.92 21.05
N GLN A 39 3.02 0.20 19.92
CA GLN A 39 3.28 -1.23 19.87
C GLN A 39 4.79 -1.57 19.93
N GLY A 40 5.67 -0.58 20.07
CA GLY A 40 7.13 -0.78 20.07
C GLY A 40 7.64 -1.32 18.74
N TRP A 41 6.95 -1.04 17.63
CA TRP A 41 7.40 -1.48 16.30
C TRP A 41 8.53 -0.62 15.76
N VAL A 42 8.67 0.63 16.22
CA VAL A 42 9.86 1.44 15.88
C VAL A 42 11.12 0.76 16.39
N ASP A 43 11.13 0.35 17.65
CA ASP A 43 12.31 -0.29 18.24
C ASP A 43 12.58 -1.65 17.60
N ARG A 44 11.60 -2.54 17.58
CA ARG A 44 11.75 -3.91 17.07
C ARG A 44 12.13 -4.00 15.60
N LEU A 45 11.68 -3.06 14.77
CA LEU A 45 11.89 -3.11 13.33
C LEU A 45 13.06 -2.26 12.84
N PHE A 46 13.50 -1.26 13.62
CA PHE A 46 14.49 -0.31 13.15
C PHE A 46 15.61 0.01 14.14
N VAL A 47 15.36 -0.04 15.46
CA VAL A 47 16.40 0.24 16.48
C VAL A 47 17.18 -1.03 16.85
N GLU A 48 16.47 -2.14 17.12
CA GLU A 48 17.08 -3.41 17.50
C GLU A 48 17.89 -4.05 16.35
N PRO A 49 17.44 -4.02 15.07
CA PRO A 49 18.24 -4.56 13.98
C PRO A 49 19.54 -3.78 13.75
N THR A 50 20.65 -4.52 13.64
CA THR A 50 21.98 -3.97 13.34
C THR A 50 22.30 -3.93 11.84
N PHE A 51 21.49 -4.61 11.03
CA PHE A 51 21.57 -4.63 9.57
C PHE A 51 20.18 -4.36 9.00
N HIS A 52 20.09 -3.58 7.91
CA HIS A 52 18.82 -3.29 7.24
C HIS A 52 18.93 -3.57 5.74
N PHE A 53 18.04 -4.40 5.22
CA PHE A 53 18.02 -4.74 3.81
C PHE A 53 17.63 -3.54 2.95
N LYS A 54 18.30 -3.35 1.81
CA LYS A 54 18.08 -2.18 0.95
C LYS A 54 17.34 -2.53 -0.32
N TYR A 55 16.42 -1.64 -0.72
CA TYR A 55 15.77 -1.72 -2.02
C TYR A 55 16.77 -1.36 -3.12
N TRP A 56 16.66 -2.05 -4.26
CA TRP A 56 17.43 -1.69 -5.45
C TRP A 56 17.14 -0.23 -5.86
N GLY A 57 18.20 0.56 -6.08
CA GLY A 57 18.10 2.00 -6.37
C GLY A 57 17.95 2.92 -5.15
N PHE A 58 17.73 2.36 -3.95
CA PHE A 58 17.57 3.13 -2.70
C PHE A 58 18.58 2.74 -1.62
N GLY A 59 19.76 2.25 -2.01
CA GLY A 59 20.84 1.93 -1.06
C GLY A 59 21.33 3.13 -0.24
N TRP A 60 21.01 4.35 -0.66
CA TRP A 60 21.33 5.59 0.06
C TRP A 60 20.39 5.85 1.25
N VAL A 61 19.23 5.21 1.34
CA VAL A 61 18.26 5.43 2.43
C VAL A 61 18.80 4.81 3.71
N GLN A 62 19.13 5.66 4.68
CA GLN A 62 19.69 5.23 5.98
C GLN A 62 18.58 5.11 7.02
N VAL A 63 18.78 4.22 7.99
CA VAL A 63 17.92 4.15 9.17
C VAL A 63 18.49 5.12 10.21
N PRO A 64 17.74 6.16 10.63
CA PRO A 64 18.21 7.06 11.67
C PRO A 64 18.41 6.33 13.00
N GLU A 65 19.17 6.94 13.90
CA GLU A 65 19.21 6.51 15.30
C GLU A 65 17.82 6.60 15.96
N ALA A 66 17.66 5.98 17.14
CA ALA A 66 16.38 5.87 17.83
C ALA A 66 15.61 7.21 17.94
N THR A 67 16.29 8.28 18.38
CA THR A 67 15.68 9.63 18.45
C THR A 67 15.18 10.10 17.09
N GLY A 68 15.98 9.92 16.04
CA GLY A 68 15.61 10.27 14.67
C GLY A 68 14.40 9.48 14.16
N LEU A 69 14.30 8.20 14.51
CA LEU A 69 13.15 7.36 14.16
C LEU A 69 11.86 7.82 14.85
N TYR A 70 11.91 8.14 16.15
CA TYR A 70 10.75 8.66 16.86
C TYR A 70 10.33 10.04 16.36
N LEU A 71 11.28 10.90 15.99
CA LEU A 71 10.99 12.17 15.32
C LEU A 71 10.36 11.96 13.93
N LEU A 72 10.85 10.98 13.15
CA LEU A 72 10.29 10.61 11.85
C LEU A 72 8.82 10.17 11.99
N TYR A 73 8.54 9.19 12.85
CA TYR A 73 7.17 8.68 13.05
C TYR A 73 6.25 9.70 13.73
N GLY A 74 6.76 10.53 14.64
CA GLY A 74 6.04 11.68 15.18
C GLY A 74 5.68 12.70 14.08
N GLY A 75 6.62 12.99 13.18
CA GLY A 75 6.40 13.84 12.01
C GLY A 75 5.36 13.27 11.05
N ILE A 76 5.36 11.96 10.81
CA ILE A 76 4.30 11.28 10.04
C ILE A 76 2.94 11.47 10.72
N ALA A 77 2.84 11.23 12.04
CA ALA A 77 1.58 11.35 12.77
C ALA A 77 1.03 12.79 12.77
N ILE A 78 1.89 13.79 12.98
CA ILE A 78 1.52 15.21 12.99
C ILE A 78 1.10 15.66 11.59
N SER A 79 1.88 15.34 10.56
CA SER A 79 1.54 15.71 9.18
C SER A 79 0.25 15.03 8.71
N ALA A 80 0.01 13.77 9.08
CA ALA A 80 -1.24 13.06 8.82
C ALA A 80 -2.44 13.72 9.52
N LEU A 81 -2.30 14.15 10.78
CA LEU A 81 -3.34 14.89 11.48
C LEU A 81 -3.64 16.24 10.81
N MET A 82 -2.60 16.97 10.40
CA MET A 82 -2.75 18.22 9.63
C MET A 82 -3.45 17.98 8.29
N VAL A 83 -3.16 16.87 7.60
CA VAL A 83 -3.90 16.45 6.41
C VAL A 83 -5.37 16.18 6.74
N ALA A 84 -5.66 15.49 7.85
CA ALA A 84 -7.02 15.17 8.30
C ALA A 84 -7.85 16.41 8.66
N LEU A 85 -7.22 17.42 9.26
CA LEU A 85 -7.84 18.72 9.57
C LEU A 85 -7.85 19.67 8.36
N GLY A 86 -7.00 19.41 7.36
CA GLY A 86 -6.79 20.28 6.22
C GLY A 86 -6.17 21.61 6.64
N ALA A 87 -5.20 21.53 7.56
CA ALA A 87 -4.40 22.65 8.04
C ALA A 87 -3.05 22.66 7.35
N PHE A 88 -2.69 23.78 6.72
CA PHE A 88 -1.49 23.90 5.89
C PHE A 88 -1.38 22.76 4.88
N TYR A 89 -2.52 22.37 4.28
CA TYR A 89 -2.70 21.08 3.62
C TYR A 89 -1.60 20.79 2.59
N ARG A 90 -1.23 21.78 1.78
CA ARG A 90 -0.22 21.62 0.72
C ARG A 90 1.14 21.24 1.29
N VAL A 91 1.55 21.84 2.40
CA VAL A 91 2.80 21.51 3.07
C VAL A 91 2.65 20.19 3.83
N ALA A 92 1.54 20.00 4.54
CA ALA A 92 1.28 18.80 5.33
C ALA A 92 1.27 17.52 4.49
N ILE A 93 0.61 17.51 3.32
CA ILE A 93 0.55 16.31 2.47
C ILE A 93 1.89 15.98 1.81
N ILE A 94 2.69 17.00 1.46
CA ILE A 94 4.04 16.79 0.92
C ILE A 94 4.96 16.25 2.02
N ALA A 95 4.92 16.83 3.22
CA ALA A 95 5.68 16.34 4.36
C ALA A 95 5.29 14.90 4.72
N PHE A 96 3.99 14.61 4.78
CA PHE A 96 3.49 13.24 5.00
C PHE A 96 4.03 12.28 3.94
N TRP A 97 3.91 12.64 2.65
CA TRP A 97 4.40 11.78 1.56
C TRP A 97 5.90 11.50 1.66
N CYS A 98 6.72 12.53 1.89
CA CYS A 98 8.17 12.38 2.03
C CYS A 98 8.54 11.51 3.24
N LEU A 99 8.00 11.81 4.42
CA LEU A 99 8.33 11.11 5.66
C LEU A 99 7.84 9.65 5.63
N PHE A 100 6.60 9.43 5.21
CA PHE A 100 6.03 8.09 5.12
C PHE A 100 6.78 7.24 4.09
N THR A 101 7.01 7.78 2.88
CA THR A 101 7.74 7.03 1.84
C THR A 101 9.20 6.78 2.22
N TYR A 102 9.86 7.71 2.94
CA TYR A 102 11.19 7.48 3.47
C TYR A 102 11.19 6.31 4.45
N ALA A 103 10.25 6.28 5.39
CA ALA A 103 10.14 5.20 6.38
C ALA A 103 9.97 3.82 5.72
N GLU A 104 9.14 3.74 4.68
CA GLU A 104 8.91 2.50 3.91
C GLU A 104 10.13 2.00 3.12
N LEU A 105 11.07 2.90 2.79
CA LEU A 105 12.28 2.57 2.03
C LEU A 105 13.47 2.19 2.92
N MET A 106 13.33 2.28 4.25
CA MET A 106 14.44 2.05 5.20
C MET A 106 14.92 0.59 5.24
N ASP A 107 13.99 -0.36 5.18
CA ASP A 107 14.25 -1.80 5.23
C ASP A 107 13.28 -2.56 4.32
N VAL A 108 13.79 -3.49 3.51
CA VAL A 108 12.98 -4.34 2.63
C VAL A 108 12.17 -5.38 3.40
N SER A 109 12.66 -5.85 4.56
CA SER A 109 11.99 -6.84 5.40
C SER A 109 10.71 -6.33 6.06
N THR A 110 10.41 -5.04 5.94
CA THR A 110 9.15 -4.45 6.42
C THR A 110 8.18 -4.11 5.29
N TYR A 111 8.49 -4.52 4.05
CA TYR A 111 7.70 -4.20 2.87
C TYR A 111 6.24 -4.66 2.96
N LEU A 112 5.31 -3.73 2.73
CA LEU A 112 3.89 -4.03 2.61
C LEU A 112 3.29 -3.36 1.36
N ASN A 113 2.58 -4.13 0.53
CA ASN A 113 1.89 -3.61 -0.67
C ASN A 113 0.94 -2.45 -0.35
N HIS A 114 0.29 -2.48 0.82
CA HIS A 114 -0.68 -1.46 1.20
C HIS A 114 -0.03 -0.19 1.73
N TYR A 115 1.19 -0.24 2.26
CA TYR A 115 1.95 0.97 2.56
C TYR A 115 2.51 1.60 1.28
N TYR A 116 2.89 0.79 0.29
CA TYR A 116 3.14 1.32 -1.05
C TYR A 116 1.92 2.05 -1.64
N LEU A 117 0.71 1.51 -1.48
CA LEU A 117 -0.52 2.20 -1.88
C LEU A 117 -0.68 3.55 -1.15
N VAL A 118 -0.39 3.62 0.16
CA VAL A 118 -0.45 4.86 0.93
C VAL A 118 0.49 5.91 0.36
N SER A 119 1.75 5.54 0.05
CA SER A 119 2.70 6.45 -0.60
C SER A 119 2.16 6.98 -1.93
N LEU A 120 1.55 6.14 -2.77
CA LEU A 120 0.97 6.58 -4.04
C LEU A 120 -0.26 7.48 -3.84
N GLN A 121 -1.14 7.13 -2.90
CA GLN A 121 -2.32 7.95 -2.60
C GLN A 121 -1.92 9.31 -2.03
N ALA A 122 -0.91 9.38 -1.17
CA ALA A 122 -0.35 10.62 -0.66
C ALA A 122 0.26 11.47 -1.79
N LEU A 123 1.05 10.85 -2.69
CA LEU A 123 1.60 11.53 -3.86
C LEU A 123 0.48 12.11 -4.74
N ILE A 124 -0.55 11.34 -5.02
CA ILE A 124 -1.72 11.79 -5.77
C ILE A 124 -2.34 13.00 -5.03
N LEU A 125 -2.62 12.86 -3.72
CA LEU A 125 -3.20 13.93 -2.89
C LEU A 125 -2.37 15.24 -2.87
N CYS A 126 -1.05 15.19 -3.07
CA CYS A 126 -0.23 16.39 -3.24
C CYS A 126 -0.74 17.28 -4.39
N PHE A 127 -1.29 16.68 -5.46
CA PHE A 127 -1.82 17.39 -6.63
C PHE A 127 -3.32 17.72 -6.52
N LEU A 128 -4.07 17.04 -5.65
CA LEU A 128 -5.50 17.30 -5.45
C LEU A 128 -5.73 18.51 -4.52
N SER A 129 -6.96 19.01 -4.48
CA SER A 129 -7.37 20.17 -3.68
C SER A 129 -8.54 19.93 -2.71
N PRO A 130 -8.60 18.78 -2.00
CA PRO A 130 -9.72 18.46 -1.10
C PRO A 130 -9.81 19.39 0.12
N HIS A 131 -8.73 20.09 0.47
CA HIS A 131 -8.70 21.10 1.54
C HIS A 131 -9.54 22.34 1.22
N ARG A 132 -10.10 22.49 0.02
CA ARG A 132 -10.99 23.63 -0.29
C ARG A 132 -12.39 23.48 0.32
N ALA A 133 -12.67 22.37 1.01
CA ALA A 133 -13.88 22.18 1.80
C ALA A 133 -13.58 21.50 3.15
N TRP A 134 -14.37 21.88 4.15
CA TRP A 134 -14.36 21.31 5.51
C TRP A 134 -12.95 21.19 6.10
N SER A 135 -12.19 22.28 6.05
CA SER A 135 -10.80 22.33 6.47
C SER A 135 -10.49 23.61 7.25
N ILE A 136 -9.42 23.56 8.03
CA ILE A 136 -8.87 24.75 8.69
C ILE A 136 -8.40 25.78 7.66
N ASP A 137 -7.82 25.35 6.53
CA ASP A 137 -7.37 26.27 5.47
C ASP A 137 -8.51 27.06 4.85
N ALA A 138 -9.63 26.41 4.52
CA ALA A 138 -10.81 27.07 3.93
C ALA A 138 -11.55 27.94 4.94
N TRP A 139 -11.54 27.56 6.22
CA TRP A 139 -12.08 28.38 7.31
C TRP A 139 -11.25 29.66 7.51
N ARG A 140 -9.92 29.55 7.57
CA ARG A 140 -9.02 30.71 7.75
C ARG A 140 -8.91 31.58 6.50
N ARG A 141 -9.09 31.02 5.30
CA ARG A 141 -9.00 31.73 4.03
C ARG A 141 -10.23 31.42 3.15
N PRO A 142 -11.39 32.04 3.42
CA PRO A 142 -12.63 31.76 2.68
C PRO A 142 -12.52 31.87 1.15
N ALA A 143 -11.60 32.69 0.64
CA ALA A 143 -11.33 32.85 -0.79
C ALA A 143 -10.89 31.54 -1.50
N ILE A 144 -10.32 30.56 -0.78
CA ILE A 144 -9.96 29.27 -1.39
C ILE A 144 -11.13 28.29 -1.38
N ALA A 145 -12.21 28.55 -0.65
CA ALA A 145 -13.31 27.62 -0.50
C ALA A 145 -13.91 27.26 -1.87
N ALA A 146 -14.36 26.01 -2.02
CA ALA A 146 -15.03 25.55 -3.22
C ALA A 146 -16.14 24.56 -2.87
N SER A 147 -17.22 24.59 -3.64
CA SER A 147 -18.29 23.59 -3.59
C SER A 147 -18.01 22.39 -4.50
N THR A 148 -17.20 22.58 -5.54
CA THR A 148 -16.92 21.56 -6.56
C THR A 148 -15.45 21.53 -6.95
N LEU A 149 -15.00 20.38 -7.43
CA LEU A 149 -13.69 20.17 -8.05
C LEU A 149 -13.84 19.49 -9.42
N PRO A 150 -12.89 19.69 -10.35
CA PRO A 150 -12.84 18.91 -11.59
C PRO A 150 -12.81 17.40 -11.33
N ALA A 151 -13.63 16.64 -12.06
CA ALA A 151 -13.79 15.20 -11.87
C ALA A 151 -12.49 14.36 -12.02
N TRP A 152 -11.49 14.83 -12.77
CA TRP A 152 -10.19 14.15 -12.91
C TRP A 152 -9.52 13.86 -11.56
N GLN A 153 -9.73 14.72 -10.55
CA GLN A 153 -9.17 14.51 -9.21
C GLN A 153 -9.71 13.23 -8.57
N THR A 154 -11.03 13.01 -8.68
CA THR A 154 -11.68 11.79 -8.23
C THR A 154 -11.27 10.59 -9.09
N TYR A 155 -11.20 10.76 -10.42
CA TYR A 155 -10.84 9.66 -11.31
C TYR A 155 -9.42 9.14 -11.12
N TRP A 156 -8.46 10.01 -10.81
CA TRP A 156 -7.08 9.56 -10.57
C TRP A 156 -6.97 8.70 -9.31
N LEU A 157 -7.64 9.09 -8.21
CA LEU A 157 -7.73 8.24 -7.00
C LEU A 157 -8.46 6.93 -7.27
N ARG A 158 -9.58 6.97 -8.01
CA ARG A 158 -10.32 5.76 -8.41
C ARG A 158 -9.43 4.84 -9.23
N PHE A 159 -8.70 5.35 -10.21
CA PHE A 159 -7.76 4.58 -11.01
C PHE A 159 -6.78 3.81 -10.13
N GLN A 160 -6.09 4.48 -9.20
CA GLN A 160 -5.09 3.81 -8.36
C GLN A 160 -5.69 2.71 -7.47
N VAL A 161 -6.84 2.96 -6.86
CA VAL A 161 -7.55 1.96 -6.03
C VAL A 161 -8.07 0.80 -6.90
N GLY A 162 -8.63 1.12 -8.06
CA GLY A 162 -9.17 0.12 -8.99
C GLY A 162 -8.07 -0.77 -9.59
N LEU A 163 -6.90 -0.19 -9.86
CA LEU A 163 -5.74 -0.89 -10.37
C LEU A 163 -5.24 -1.97 -9.41
N LEU A 164 -5.27 -1.69 -8.09
CA LEU A 164 -4.91 -2.69 -7.08
C LEU A 164 -5.85 -3.90 -7.16
N TYR A 165 -7.17 -3.69 -7.16
CA TYR A 165 -8.14 -4.80 -7.26
C TYR A 165 -8.00 -5.56 -8.58
N PHE A 166 -7.83 -4.83 -9.70
CA PHE A 166 -7.58 -5.44 -11.01
C PHE A 166 -6.40 -6.42 -10.96
N TYR A 167 -5.27 -6.00 -10.39
CA TYR A 167 -4.11 -6.88 -10.27
C TYR A 167 -4.26 -7.95 -9.20
N ALA A 168 -4.99 -7.70 -8.12
CA ALA A 168 -5.31 -8.72 -7.13
C ALA A 168 -6.12 -9.87 -7.74
N GLY A 169 -7.05 -9.57 -8.65
CA GLY A 169 -7.83 -10.55 -9.40
C GLY A 169 -6.99 -11.26 -10.46
N LEU A 170 -6.23 -10.50 -11.26
CA LEU A 170 -5.33 -11.07 -12.27
C LEU A 170 -4.32 -12.04 -11.66
N ALA A 171 -3.74 -11.70 -10.51
CA ALA A 171 -2.74 -12.54 -9.87
C ALA A 171 -3.31 -13.82 -9.23
N LYS A 172 -4.65 -13.89 -9.06
CA LYS A 172 -5.39 -15.07 -8.60
C LYS A 172 -5.90 -15.93 -9.77
N LEU A 173 -5.74 -15.49 -11.01
CA LEU A 173 -6.07 -16.25 -12.21
C LEU A 173 -4.95 -17.27 -12.49
N GLU A 174 -4.72 -18.19 -11.56
CA GLU A 174 -3.64 -19.18 -11.61
C GLU A 174 -4.15 -20.54 -11.10
N PRO A 175 -3.57 -21.68 -11.57
CA PRO A 175 -3.99 -23.02 -11.17
C PRO A 175 -3.94 -23.26 -9.65
N ASP A 176 -2.88 -22.80 -8.98
CA ASP A 176 -2.73 -22.96 -7.53
C ASP A 176 -3.91 -22.36 -6.76
N TRP A 177 -4.32 -21.16 -7.16
CA TRP A 177 -5.45 -20.49 -6.54
C TRP A 177 -6.76 -21.21 -6.87
N LEU A 178 -7.10 -21.35 -8.16
CA LEU A 178 -8.43 -21.77 -8.59
C LEU A 178 -8.68 -23.28 -8.47
N LEU A 179 -7.67 -24.10 -8.72
CA LEU A 179 -7.79 -25.56 -8.82
C LEU A 179 -7.24 -26.29 -7.60
N HIS A 180 -6.38 -25.64 -6.80
CA HIS A 180 -5.79 -26.25 -5.61
C HIS A 180 -6.15 -25.53 -4.31
N ALA A 181 -6.89 -24.41 -4.38
CA ALA A 181 -7.22 -23.57 -3.23
C ALA A 181 -5.99 -23.14 -2.43
N GLN A 182 -4.83 -23.06 -3.07
CA GLN A 182 -3.58 -22.65 -2.47
C GLN A 182 -3.46 -21.12 -2.52
N PRO A 183 -2.96 -20.49 -1.44
CA PRO A 183 -2.57 -21.07 -0.14
C PRO A 183 -3.70 -21.10 0.90
N LEU A 184 -4.96 -20.88 0.52
CA LEU A 184 -6.09 -20.83 1.48
C LEU A 184 -6.32 -22.14 2.23
N ASN A 185 -6.03 -23.28 1.60
CA ASN A 185 -6.07 -24.60 2.26
C ASN A 185 -4.94 -24.83 3.27
N ILE A 186 -3.91 -23.98 3.28
CA ILE A 186 -2.89 -23.92 4.34
C ILE A 186 -3.34 -22.95 5.44
N TRP A 187 -3.85 -21.78 5.04
CA TRP A 187 -4.16 -20.69 5.97
C TRP A 187 -5.43 -20.91 6.79
N LEU A 188 -6.54 -21.30 6.16
CA LEU A 188 -7.84 -21.39 6.85
C LEU A 188 -7.84 -22.42 7.99
N PRO A 189 -7.23 -23.62 7.85
CA PRO A 189 -7.17 -24.59 8.95
C PRO A 189 -6.49 -24.07 10.21
N ALA A 190 -5.55 -23.12 10.11
CA ALA A 190 -4.89 -22.52 11.28
C ALA A 190 -5.87 -21.75 12.19
N HIS A 191 -7.06 -21.44 11.69
CA HIS A 191 -8.12 -20.73 12.42
C HIS A 191 -9.27 -21.66 12.87
N ALA A 192 -9.08 -22.99 12.86
CA ALA A 192 -10.10 -23.95 13.27
C ALA A 192 -10.59 -23.79 14.73
N GLY A 193 -9.85 -23.04 15.57
CA GLY A 193 -10.25 -22.71 16.94
C GLY A 193 -11.28 -21.58 17.07
N LEU A 194 -11.67 -20.90 15.98
CA LEU A 194 -12.64 -19.81 16.06
C LEU A 194 -14.05 -20.30 16.40
N PRO A 195 -14.79 -19.62 17.30
CA PRO A 195 -16.19 -19.92 17.55
C PRO A 195 -17.02 -19.80 16.27
N LEU A 196 -17.99 -20.71 16.09
CA LEU A 196 -18.93 -20.80 14.95
C LEU A 196 -18.28 -21.14 13.60
N LEU A 197 -17.20 -20.47 13.21
CA LEU A 197 -16.54 -20.65 11.92
C LEU A 197 -15.55 -21.81 11.91
N GLY A 198 -14.84 -22.02 13.02
CA GLY A 198 -13.76 -23.01 13.15
C GLY A 198 -14.08 -24.41 12.61
N PRO A 199 -15.25 -25.01 12.94
CA PRO A 199 -15.63 -26.34 12.43
C PRO A 199 -15.71 -26.43 10.90
N PHE A 200 -15.94 -25.32 10.21
CA PHE A 200 -16.00 -25.25 8.74
C PHE A 200 -14.62 -25.03 8.12
N LEU A 201 -13.72 -24.31 8.78
CA LEU A 201 -12.44 -23.88 8.20
C LEU A 201 -11.46 -25.04 7.96
N GLY A 202 -11.68 -26.21 8.55
CA GLY A 202 -10.95 -27.43 8.23
C GLY A 202 -11.49 -28.21 7.02
N GLN A 203 -12.67 -27.85 6.50
CA GLN A 203 -13.32 -28.60 5.43
C GLN A 203 -12.79 -28.18 4.04
N PRO A 204 -12.33 -29.11 3.18
CA PRO A 204 -11.74 -28.77 1.89
C PRO A 204 -12.63 -27.90 1.00
N TRP A 205 -13.94 -28.16 0.97
CA TRP A 205 -14.88 -27.38 0.15
C TRP A 205 -14.91 -25.90 0.54
N VAL A 206 -14.64 -25.56 1.81
CA VAL A 206 -14.57 -24.17 2.29
C VAL A 206 -13.35 -23.47 1.72
N HIS A 207 -12.22 -24.17 1.60
CA HIS A 207 -11.00 -23.60 1.00
C HIS A 207 -11.24 -23.22 -0.46
N TYR A 208 -11.87 -24.10 -1.23
CA TYR A 208 -12.26 -23.81 -2.62
C TYR A 208 -13.29 -22.69 -2.70
N ALA A 209 -14.31 -22.69 -1.83
CA ALA A 209 -15.33 -21.63 -1.81
C ALA A 209 -14.70 -20.26 -1.54
N PHE A 210 -13.80 -20.16 -0.55
CA PHE A 210 -13.07 -18.92 -0.26
C PHE A 210 -12.16 -18.51 -1.41
N SER A 211 -11.48 -19.46 -2.05
CA SER A 211 -10.59 -19.19 -3.18
C SER A 211 -11.36 -18.57 -4.36
N TRP A 212 -12.42 -19.24 -4.82
CA TRP A 212 -13.24 -18.75 -5.91
C TRP A 212 -13.94 -17.45 -5.56
N PHE A 213 -14.46 -17.31 -4.33
CA PHE A 213 -15.06 -16.07 -3.87
C PHE A 213 -14.07 -14.91 -3.92
N ALA A 214 -12.86 -15.08 -3.40
CA ALA A 214 -11.83 -14.04 -3.42
C ALA A 214 -11.39 -13.67 -4.84
N PHE A 215 -11.29 -14.65 -5.75
CA PHE A 215 -11.01 -14.40 -7.16
C PHE A 215 -12.12 -13.56 -7.83
N PHE A 216 -13.39 -13.97 -7.70
CA PHE A 216 -14.52 -13.22 -8.26
C PHE A 216 -14.65 -11.84 -7.63
N PHE A 217 -14.44 -11.74 -6.32
CA PHE A 217 -14.43 -10.48 -5.60
C PHE A 217 -13.37 -9.54 -6.20
N ASP A 218 -12.10 -9.91 -6.20
CA ASP A 218 -11.04 -9.02 -6.67
C ASP A 218 -11.21 -8.63 -8.15
N THR A 219 -11.68 -9.57 -8.98
CA THR A 219 -11.86 -9.35 -10.43
C THR A 219 -13.01 -8.38 -10.74
N PHE A 220 -14.15 -8.51 -10.06
CA PHE A 220 -15.38 -7.83 -10.47
C PHE A 220 -15.85 -6.72 -9.52
N ILE A 221 -15.32 -6.64 -8.29
CA ILE A 221 -15.88 -5.73 -7.29
C ILE A 221 -15.84 -4.26 -7.71
N ILE A 222 -14.79 -3.85 -8.40
CA ILE A 222 -14.68 -2.48 -8.92
C ILE A 222 -15.67 -2.20 -10.04
N ALA A 223 -15.95 -3.17 -10.92
CA ALA A 223 -17.00 -3.03 -11.93
C ALA A 223 -18.37 -2.85 -11.25
N PHE A 224 -18.66 -3.61 -10.19
CA PHE A 224 -19.89 -3.45 -9.42
C PHE A 224 -19.95 -2.15 -8.61
N MET A 225 -18.82 -1.59 -8.17
CA MET A 225 -18.76 -0.27 -7.54
C MET A 225 -18.98 0.88 -8.55
N LEU A 226 -18.48 0.72 -9.77
CA LEU A 226 -18.70 1.68 -10.86
C LEU A 226 -20.18 1.70 -11.29
N TRP A 227 -20.83 0.54 -11.34
CA TRP A 227 -22.24 0.44 -11.70
C TRP A 227 -23.15 0.88 -10.55
N ARG A 228 -23.83 2.03 -10.74
CA ARG A 228 -24.69 2.65 -9.72
C ARG A 228 -25.74 1.73 -9.11
N ARG A 229 -26.30 0.77 -9.88
CA ARG A 229 -27.34 -0.14 -9.39
C ARG A 229 -26.83 -1.18 -8.39
N THR A 230 -25.58 -1.63 -8.54
CA THR A 230 -24.97 -2.67 -7.70
C THR A 230 -24.12 -2.08 -6.56
N ARG A 231 -23.77 -0.79 -6.64
CA ARG A 231 -22.77 -0.16 -5.76
C ARG A 231 -22.99 -0.38 -4.27
N LEU A 232 -24.21 -0.24 -3.76
CA LEU A 232 -24.47 -0.38 -2.32
C LEU A 232 -24.27 -1.84 -1.87
N MET A 233 -24.72 -2.80 -2.69
CA MET A 233 -24.51 -4.23 -2.45
C MET A 233 -23.01 -4.58 -2.54
N ALA A 234 -22.31 -4.06 -3.55
CA ALA A 234 -20.87 -4.24 -3.70
C ALA A 234 -20.11 -3.69 -2.47
N PHE A 235 -20.50 -2.52 -1.97
CA PHE A 235 -19.91 -1.97 -0.75
C PHE A 235 -20.15 -2.85 0.48
N ALA A 236 -21.35 -3.41 0.64
CA ALA A 236 -21.62 -4.38 1.71
C ALA A 236 -20.73 -5.63 1.61
N VAL A 237 -20.55 -6.17 0.39
CA VAL A 237 -19.63 -7.29 0.13
C VAL A 237 -18.18 -6.91 0.46
N ILE A 238 -17.73 -5.70 0.12
CA ILE A 238 -16.40 -5.18 0.48
C ILE A 238 -16.21 -5.17 2.00
N LEU A 239 -17.21 -4.70 2.77
CA LEU A 239 -17.13 -4.68 4.24
C LEU A 239 -16.99 -6.10 4.81
N VAL A 240 -17.78 -7.05 4.30
CA VAL A 240 -17.73 -8.46 4.74
C VAL A 240 -16.39 -9.11 4.35
N PHE A 241 -15.92 -8.91 3.11
CA PHE A 241 -14.63 -9.42 2.66
C PHE A 241 -13.49 -8.90 3.55
N HIS A 242 -13.44 -7.58 3.76
CA HIS A 242 -12.39 -6.98 4.57
C HIS A 242 -12.47 -7.37 6.05
N LEU A 243 -13.67 -7.61 6.59
CA LEU A 243 -13.86 -8.20 7.92
C LEU A 243 -13.23 -9.59 7.99
N PHE A 244 -13.53 -10.48 7.04
CA PHE A 244 -12.90 -11.81 7.01
C PHE A 244 -11.39 -11.73 6.86
N THR A 245 -10.89 -10.84 5.99
CA THR A 245 -9.44 -10.69 5.86
C THR A 245 -8.78 -10.18 7.15
N HIS A 246 -9.47 -9.34 7.93
CA HIS A 246 -8.98 -8.89 9.24
C HIS A 246 -9.00 -10.02 10.28
N LEU A 247 -10.03 -10.88 10.26
CA LEU A 247 -10.15 -12.01 11.17
C LEU A 247 -9.09 -13.09 10.91
N PHE A 248 -8.83 -13.40 9.64
CA PHE A 248 -7.96 -14.51 9.25
C PHE A 248 -6.52 -14.08 8.98
N PHE A 249 -6.26 -12.82 8.63
CA PHE A 249 -4.93 -12.40 8.23
C PHE A 249 -4.49 -11.16 9.02
N ASN A 250 -3.28 -11.21 9.56
CA ASN A 250 -2.67 -10.07 10.25
C ASN A 250 -2.09 -9.06 9.25
N ILE A 251 -2.97 -8.40 8.48
CA ILE A 251 -2.61 -7.50 7.37
C ILE A 251 -2.71 -6.01 7.75
N GLY A 252 -2.63 -5.70 9.04
CA GLY A 252 -2.53 -4.33 9.55
C GLY A 252 -3.69 -3.43 9.14
N LEU A 253 -3.38 -2.25 8.58
CA LEU A 253 -4.36 -1.20 8.25
C LEU A 253 -5.08 -1.44 6.91
N PHE A 254 -4.68 -2.46 6.14
CA PHE A 254 -5.19 -2.69 4.79
C PHE A 254 -6.73 -2.71 4.68
N PRO A 255 -7.49 -3.44 5.54
CA PRO A 255 -8.95 -3.44 5.47
C PRO A 255 -9.55 -2.03 5.49
N LEU A 256 -9.07 -1.16 6.38
CA LEU A 256 -9.56 0.20 6.53
C LEU A 256 -9.13 1.09 5.36
N ILE A 257 -7.88 0.96 4.89
CA ILE A 257 -7.37 1.69 3.72
C ILE A 257 -8.26 1.40 2.51
N MET A 258 -8.61 0.13 2.29
CA MET A 258 -9.42 -0.29 1.15
C MET A 258 -10.87 0.18 1.27
N VAL A 259 -11.49 0.02 2.44
CA VAL A 259 -12.86 0.50 2.70
C VAL A 259 -12.95 2.02 2.49
N PHE A 260 -12.01 2.80 3.03
CA PHE A 260 -12.01 4.25 2.84
C PHE A 260 -11.70 4.65 1.39
N GLY A 261 -10.81 3.92 0.71
CA GLY A 261 -10.50 4.11 -0.70
C GLY A 261 -11.72 4.00 -1.60
N VAL A 262 -12.54 2.95 -1.40
CA VAL A 262 -13.72 2.70 -2.24
C VAL A 262 -14.89 3.66 -1.99
N LEU A 263 -14.89 4.42 -0.89
CA LEU A 263 -15.88 5.49 -0.68
C LEU A 263 -15.83 6.54 -1.80
N ASN A 264 -14.69 6.71 -2.45
CA ASN A 264 -14.56 7.59 -3.62
C ASN A 264 -15.37 7.12 -4.83
N TYR A 265 -15.86 5.88 -4.87
CA TYR A 265 -16.68 5.34 -5.97
C TYR A 265 -18.18 5.69 -5.85
N PHE A 266 -18.62 6.17 -4.67
CA PHE A 266 -19.96 6.71 -4.50
C PHE A 266 -20.17 8.03 -5.25
N GLU A 267 -21.42 8.50 -5.29
CA GLU A 267 -21.76 9.80 -5.86
C GLU A 267 -20.98 10.92 -5.14
N PRO A 268 -20.41 11.91 -5.83
CA PRO A 268 -19.53 12.91 -5.21
C PRO A 268 -20.13 13.68 -4.00
N ASP A 269 -21.45 13.78 -3.95
CA ASP A 269 -22.23 14.45 -2.91
C ASP A 269 -22.77 13.49 -1.83
N TRP A 270 -22.39 12.21 -1.84
CA TRP A 270 -22.85 11.20 -0.87
C TRP A 270 -22.73 11.66 0.60
N PRO A 271 -21.66 12.37 1.04
CA PRO A 271 -21.57 12.76 2.44
C PRO A 271 -22.65 13.76 2.83
N ARG A 272 -23.02 14.67 1.93
CA ARG A 272 -24.09 15.65 2.19
C ARG A 272 -25.47 14.99 2.17
N ARG A 273 -25.64 13.92 1.39
CA ARG A 273 -26.88 13.13 1.35
C ARG A 273 -27.06 12.31 2.62
N TRP A 274 -26.01 11.66 3.10
CA TRP A 274 -26.06 10.74 4.24
C TRP A 274 -25.87 11.42 5.60
N LEU A 275 -25.20 12.57 5.64
CA LEU A 275 -24.92 13.33 6.86
C LEU A 275 -25.50 14.75 6.70
N PRO A 276 -26.81 14.96 6.94
CA PRO A 276 -27.50 16.22 6.66
C PRO A 276 -26.93 17.42 7.41
N TRP A 277 -26.27 17.21 8.55
CA TRP A 277 -25.58 18.26 9.31
C TRP A 277 -24.31 18.80 8.61
N LEU A 278 -23.82 18.12 7.56
CA LEU A 278 -22.75 18.60 6.69
C LEU A 278 -23.25 19.43 5.50
N ARG A 279 -24.56 19.76 5.46
CA ARG A 279 -25.14 20.65 4.46
C ARG A 279 -24.64 22.09 4.68
N GLY A 280 -23.62 22.48 3.93
CA GLY A 280 -23.28 23.89 3.69
C GLY A 280 -24.13 24.47 2.56
N THR A 281 -24.22 25.79 2.49
CA THR A 281 -24.87 26.50 1.37
C THR A 281 -24.14 26.16 0.06
N PRO A 282 -24.84 25.64 -0.98
CA PRO A 282 -24.23 25.49 -2.29
C PRO A 282 -24.02 26.90 -2.85
N SER A 283 -22.79 27.42 -2.79
CA SER A 283 -22.47 28.72 -3.39
C SER A 283 -21.12 28.71 -4.09
N ALA A 284 -21.21 28.43 -5.39
CA ALA A 284 -20.58 29.13 -6.50
C ALA A 284 -21.04 28.40 -7.76
N SER A 285 -21.49 29.13 -8.78
CA SER A 285 -21.69 28.56 -10.11
C SER A 285 -20.41 27.84 -10.53
N ALA A 286 -20.56 26.65 -11.14
CA ALA A 286 -19.42 25.92 -11.67
C ALA A 286 -18.67 26.86 -12.61
N ARG A 287 -17.41 27.20 -12.27
CA ARG A 287 -16.58 27.96 -13.20
C ARG A 287 -16.43 27.11 -14.47
N PRO A 288 -16.53 27.71 -15.66
CA PRO A 288 -16.35 26.97 -16.90
C PRO A 288 -15.00 26.24 -16.86
N ALA A 289 -14.97 25.02 -17.38
CA ALA A 289 -13.75 24.24 -17.48
C ALA A 289 -12.68 25.09 -18.19
N PRO A 290 -11.49 25.29 -17.59
CA PRO A 290 -10.44 26.04 -18.26
C PRO A 290 -10.05 25.30 -19.55
N GLY A 291 -9.84 26.01 -20.66
CA GLY A 291 -9.39 25.37 -21.90
C GLY A 291 -8.02 24.71 -21.74
N TRP A 292 -7.66 23.84 -22.68
CA TRP A 292 -6.31 23.26 -22.73
C TRP A 292 -5.26 24.37 -22.89
N THR A 293 -4.40 24.49 -21.89
CA THR A 293 -3.14 25.24 -21.95
C THR A 293 -1.97 24.26 -22.06
N LEU A 294 -0.80 24.74 -22.51
CA LEU A 294 0.43 23.94 -22.49
C LEU A 294 0.70 23.33 -21.10
N ARG A 295 0.50 24.11 -20.03
CA ARG A 295 0.68 23.64 -18.64
C ARG A 295 -0.26 22.49 -18.29
N SER A 296 -1.55 22.60 -18.63
CA SER A 296 -2.52 21.53 -18.38
C SER A 296 -2.25 20.28 -19.23
N ALA A 297 -1.75 20.44 -20.46
CA ALA A 297 -1.39 19.33 -21.34
C ALA A 297 -0.16 18.58 -20.82
N VAL A 298 0.88 19.31 -20.39
CA VAL A 298 2.06 18.74 -19.73
C VAL A 298 1.65 17.99 -18.46
N PHE A 299 0.83 18.60 -17.61
CA PHE A 299 0.33 17.94 -16.40
C PHE A 299 -0.47 16.67 -16.73
N ALA A 300 -1.39 16.72 -17.68
CA ALA A 300 -2.14 15.54 -18.12
C ALA A 300 -1.23 14.43 -18.66
N SER A 301 -0.13 14.80 -19.36
CA SER A 301 0.86 13.84 -19.85
C SER A 301 1.64 13.19 -18.70
N VAL A 302 1.98 13.94 -17.65
CA VAL A 302 2.61 13.39 -16.43
C VAL A 302 1.65 12.43 -15.72
N VAL A 303 0.38 12.79 -15.57
CA VAL A 303 -0.64 11.90 -14.98
C VAL A 303 -0.82 10.62 -15.81
N ALA A 304 -0.87 10.74 -17.13
CA ALA A 304 -0.96 9.59 -18.03
C ALA A 304 0.28 8.70 -17.94
N GLY A 305 1.47 9.29 -17.90
CA GLY A 305 2.74 8.58 -17.68
C GLY A 305 2.78 7.86 -16.34
N PHE A 306 2.30 8.49 -15.26
CA PHE A 306 2.13 7.84 -13.96
C PHE A 306 1.17 6.65 -14.04
N CYS A 307 0.00 6.82 -14.65
CA CYS A 307 -0.99 5.73 -14.77
C CYS A 307 -0.43 4.57 -15.61
N LEU A 308 0.27 4.88 -16.70
CA LEU A 308 0.93 3.88 -17.54
C LEU A 308 2.03 3.15 -16.76
N LEU A 309 2.89 3.87 -16.03
CA LEU A 309 3.93 3.27 -15.20
C LEU A 309 3.32 2.34 -14.16
N GLN A 310 2.29 2.80 -13.43
CA GLN A 310 1.62 2.00 -12.41
C GLN A 310 0.92 0.77 -12.99
N PHE A 311 0.40 0.88 -14.22
CA PHE A 311 -0.16 -0.27 -14.92
C PHE A 311 0.94 -1.23 -15.38
N MET A 312 2.05 -0.76 -15.94
CA MET A 312 3.08 -1.63 -16.51
C MET A 312 4.02 -2.24 -15.48
N LEU A 313 4.26 -1.55 -14.36
CA LEU A 313 5.22 -1.97 -13.34
C LEU A 313 4.90 -3.37 -12.77
N PRO A 314 3.64 -3.73 -12.44
CA PRO A 314 3.28 -5.10 -12.05
C PRO A 314 3.58 -6.17 -13.11
N LEU A 315 3.48 -5.84 -14.40
CA LEU A 315 3.65 -6.80 -15.50
C LEU A 315 5.12 -7.15 -15.77
N ARG A 316 6.07 -6.39 -15.21
CA ARG A 316 7.51 -6.61 -15.43
C ARG A 316 8.00 -8.00 -15.04
N HIS A 317 7.27 -8.72 -14.18
CA HIS A 317 7.63 -10.07 -13.79
C HIS A 317 7.66 -11.05 -14.97
N TRP A 318 6.89 -10.80 -16.04
CA TRP A 318 6.92 -11.60 -17.27
C TRP A 318 8.21 -11.45 -18.09
N LEU A 319 9.07 -10.48 -17.75
CA LEU A 319 10.38 -10.33 -18.37
C LEU A 319 11.44 -11.27 -17.76
N TYR A 320 11.11 -11.97 -16.68
CA TYR A 320 12.00 -12.92 -16.02
C TYR A 320 11.50 -14.35 -16.23
N PRO A 321 12.41 -15.32 -16.48
CA PRO A 321 12.03 -16.71 -16.66
C PRO A 321 11.63 -17.35 -15.33
N GLY A 322 10.66 -18.26 -15.37
CA GLY A 322 10.16 -19.00 -14.22
C GLY A 322 8.97 -18.32 -13.54
N THR A 323 8.63 -18.79 -12.34
CA THR A 323 7.49 -18.26 -11.57
C THR A 323 7.94 -17.22 -10.56
N VAL A 324 7.31 -16.04 -10.61
CA VAL A 324 7.53 -14.95 -9.65
C VAL A 324 7.21 -15.36 -8.21
N LEU A 325 6.35 -16.36 -8.01
CA LEU A 325 6.07 -16.88 -6.67
C LEU A 325 7.29 -17.59 -6.07
N TRP A 326 8.19 -18.11 -6.91
CA TRP A 326 9.43 -18.78 -6.51
C TRP A 326 10.63 -17.83 -6.41
N HIS A 327 10.96 -17.14 -7.51
CA HIS A 327 12.17 -16.33 -7.63
C HIS A 327 12.00 -14.88 -7.15
N GLU A 328 10.77 -14.42 -6.94
CA GLU A 328 10.40 -13.10 -6.40
C GLU A 328 10.78 -11.87 -7.23
N GLN A 329 11.57 -12.03 -8.30
CA GLN A 329 11.84 -10.96 -9.26
C GLN A 329 10.53 -10.36 -9.80
N GLY A 330 10.29 -9.08 -9.48
CA GLY A 330 9.07 -8.38 -9.84
C GLY A 330 7.94 -8.45 -8.82
N MET A 331 8.09 -9.14 -7.68
CA MET A 331 7.04 -9.31 -6.68
C MET A 331 6.68 -8.01 -5.95
N ARG A 332 7.67 -7.25 -5.46
CA ARG A 332 7.40 -5.95 -4.79
C ARG A 332 6.82 -4.95 -5.78
N PHE A 333 5.96 -4.04 -5.35
CA PHE A 333 5.33 -3.01 -6.19
C PHE A 333 4.51 -3.56 -7.37
N SER A 334 3.95 -4.77 -7.23
CA SER A 334 3.19 -5.44 -8.29
C SER A 334 1.73 -5.74 -7.95
N TRP A 335 1.24 -5.29 -6.79
CA TRP A 335 -0.12 -5.56 -6.30
C TRP A 335 -0.46 -7.06 -6.18
N ARG A 336 0.56 -7.91 -6.21
CA ARG A 336 0.48 -9.34 -5.90
C ARG A 336 0.38 -9.51 -4.39
N VAL A 337 -0.85 -9.64 -3.89
CA VAL A 337 -1.16 -9.71 -2.47
C VAL A 337 -1.74 -11.08 -2.13
N MET A 338 -1.17 -11.72 -1.10
CA MET A 338 -1.67 -12.98 -0.52
C MET A 338 -1.77 -14.10 -1.56
N LEU A 339 -0.64 -14.48 -2.17
CA LEU A 339 -0.60 -15.49 -3.25
C LEU A 339 0.26 -16.72 -2.94
N ARG A 340 1.02 -16.70 -1.84
CA ARG A 340 1.94 -17.77 -1.50
C ARG A 340 2.11 -17.88 0.01
N GLU A 341 2.41 -19.08 0.46
CA GLU A 341 3.02 -19.38 1.75
C GLU A 341 4.43 -19.91 1.47
N LYS A 342 5.46 -19.35 2.11
CA LYS A 342 6.86 -19.75 1.88
C LYS A 342 7.66 -19.61 3.16
N SER A 343 8.27 -20.70 3.58
CA SER A 343 9.21 -20.77 4.71
C SER A 343 10.55 -21.33 4.23
N GLY A 344 11.65 -20.84 4.78
CA GLY A 344 13.00 -21.35 4.50
C GLY A 344 13.79 -21.55 5.79
N ALA A 345 14.79 -22.41 5.71
CA ALA A 345 15.86 -22.53 6.70
C ALA A 345 17.19 -22.51 5.94
N LEU A 346 18.11 -21.67 6.38
CA LEU A 346 19.43 -21.54 5.77
C LEU A 346 20.50 -21.21 6.81
N ASP A 347 21.72 -21.64 6.52
CA ASP A 347 22.95 -21.24 7.20
C ASP A 347 23.98 -20.89 6.12
N TYR A 348 24.83 -19.90 6.40
CA TYR A 348 25.87 -19.52 5.46
C TYR A 348 27.14 -20.34 5.70
N ARG A 349 27.73 -20.81 4.61
CA ARG A 349 29.06 -21.42 4.60
C ARG A 349 30.10 -20.39 4.19
N VAL A 350 30.99 -20.03 5.11
CA VAL A 350 32.12 -19.13 4.88
C VAL A 350 33.38 -19.95 4.66
N VAL A 351 33.95 -19.86 3.46
CA VAL A 351 35.19 -20.55 3.07
C VAL A 351 36.34 -19.56 3.09
N GLN A 352 37.33 -19.81 3.95
CA GLN A 352 38.53 -18.99 4.09
C GLN A 352 39.60 -19.34 3.04
N ALA A 353 40.59 -18.47 2.87
CA ALA A 353 41.67 -18.67 1.90
C ALA A 353 42.51 -19.95 2.14
N ASN A 354 42.60 -20.42 3.38
CA ASN A 354 43.29 -21.65 3.76
C ASN A 354 42.45 -22.93 3.50
N GLY A 355 41.20 -22.78 3.03
CA GLY A 355 40.26 -23.88 2.81
C GLY A 355 39.35 -24.19 4.00
N ASP A 356 39.54 -23.52 5.15
CA ASP A 356 38.69 -23.74 6.32
C ASP A 356 37.26 -23.27 6.06
N VAL A 357 36.31 -24.06 6.57
CA VAL A 357 34.88 -23.85 6.37
C VAL A 357 34.23 -23.56 7.72
N LEU A 358 33.58 -22.40 7.83
CA LEU A 358 32.79 -22.00 8.99
C LEU A 358 31.32 -21.94 8.61
N LEU A 359 30.46 -22.45 9.48
CA LEU A 359 29.01 -22.27 9.38
C LEU A 359 28.60 -21.05 10.19
N VAL A 360 27.87 -20.14 9.56
CA VAL A 360 27.43 -18.87 10.14
C VAL A 360 25.91 -18.83 10.08
N SER A 361 25.30 -18.81 11.26
CA SER A 361 23.85 -18.66 11.36
C SER A 361 23.44 -17.22 11.03
N PRO A 362 22.39 -17.00 10.23
CA PRO A 362 21.85 -15.67 9.97
C PRO A 362 21.41 -14.94 11.26
N HIS A 363 21.06 -15.69 12.31
CA HIS A 363 20.69 -15.13 13.62
C HIS A 363 21.83 -14.36 14.30
N ALA A 364 23.08 -14.52 13.85
CA ALA A 364 24.19 -13.69 14.31
C ALA A 364 24.10 -12.23 13.82
N TYR A 365 23.33 -11.96 12.75
CA TYR A 365 23.21 -10.64 12.12
C TYR A 365 21.77 -10.12 12.08
N LEU A 366 20.78 -11.01 12.13
CA LEU A 366 19.38 -10.66 11.89
C LEU A 366 18.50 -10.94 13.10
N THR A 367 17.50 -10.08 13.27
CA THR A 367 16.35 -10.39 14.13
C THR A 367 15.52 -11.54 13.57
N LEU A 368 14.66 -12.16 14.40
CA LEU A 368 13.79 -13.25 13.97
C LEU A 368 12.86 -12.85 12.81
N GLN A 369 12.36 -11.61 12.80
CA GLN A 369 11.50 -11.12 11.73
C GLN A 369 12.27 -10.99 10.42
N GLN A 370 13.45 -10.36 10.45
CA GLN A 370 14.30 -10.23 9.27
C GLN A 370 14.74 -11.58 8.73
N TYR A 371 15.04 -12.55 9.60
CA TYR A 371 15.34 -13.91 9.20
C TYR A 371 14.18 -14.57 8.46
N ARG A 372 12.95 -14.48 9.00
CA ARG A 372 11.75 -15.06 8.36
C ARG A 372 11.56 -14.50 6.95
N GLU A 373 11.66 -13.19 6.81
CA GLU A 373 11.55 -12.51 5.50
C GLU A 373 12.69 -12.91 4.56
N MET A 374 13.93 -12.85 5.03
CA MET A 374 15.11 -13.16 4.22
C MET A 374 15.14 -14.62 3.77
N SER A 375 14.74 -15.57 4.62
CA SER A 375 14.86 -17.00 4.35
C SER A 375 14.10 -17.50 3.12
N ALA A 376 13.09 -16.75 2.70
CA ALA A 376 12.28 -17.05 1.53
C ALA A 376 12.66 -16.21 0.29
N GLN A 377 13.53 -15.20 0.44
CA GLN A 377 13.72 -14.14 -0.55
C GLN A 377 15.18 -14.12 -1.08
N PRO A 378 15.41 -14.56 -2.34
CA PRO A 378 16.77 -14.72 -2.88
C PRO A 378 17.63 -13.46 -2.86
N ASP A 379 17.03 -12.28 -3.06
CA ASP A 379 17.75 -11.01 -3.04
C ASP A 379 18.21 -10.62 -1.63
N LEU A 380 17.43 -10.96 -0.60
CA LEU A 380 17.81 -10.75 0.79
C LEU A 380 18.90 -11.73 1.23
N ILE A 381 18.81 -12.99 0.78
CA ILE A 381 19.87 -13.99 1.00
C ILE A 381 21.20 -13.48 0.44
N LEU A 382 21.19 -12.95 -0.79
CA LEU A 382 22.40 -12.41 -1.41
C LEU A 382 22.94 -11.17 -0.67
N GLN A 383 22.07 -10.25 -0.23
CA GLN A 383 22.49 -9.08 0.53
C GLN A 383 23.17 -9.46 1.85
N LEU A 384 22.64 -10.44 2.58
CA LEU A 384 23.27 -10.90 3.81
C LEU A 384 24.60 -11.64 3.53
N ALA A 385 24.70 -12.42 2.45
CA ALA A 385 25.96 -13.04 2.05
C ALA A 385 27.08 -12.01 1.84
N HIS A 386 26.77 -10.89 1.19
CA HIS A 386 27.71 -9.78 1.01
C HIS A 386 28.07 -9.11 2.33
N HIS A 387 27.09 -8.90 3.22
CA HIS A 387 27.34 -8.34 4.54
C HIS A 387 28.27 -9.22 5.38
N ILE A 388 28.04 -10.54 5.41
CA ILE A 388 28.90 -11.52 6.10
C ILE A 388 30.32 -11.47 5.53
N ARG A 389 30.48 -11.47 4.20
CA ARG A 389 31.78 -11.36 3.55
C ARG A 389 32.52 -10.09 4.00
N ASP A 390 31.84 -8.95 3.99
CA ASP A 390 32.45 -7.65 4.30
C ASP A 390 32.83 -7.56 5.78
N ASP A 391 32.02 -8.12 6.68
CA ASP A 391 32.31 -8.22 8.11
C ASP A 391 33.54 -9.12 8.38
N TYR A 392 33.64 -10.30 7.75
CA TYR A 392 34.83 -11.16 7.88
C TYR A 392 36.11 -10.48 7.34
N ASN A 393 35.99 -9.78 6.20
CA ASN A 393 37.10 -9.02 5.65
C ASN A 393 37.54 -7.90 6.60
N ALA A 394 36.59 -7.17 7.20
CA ALA A 394 36.87 -6.10 8.17
C ALA A 394 37.55 -6.61 9.45
N ARG A 395 37.30 -7.87 9.84
CA ARG A 395 37.96 -8.54 10.97
C ARG A 395 39.35 -9.10 10.64
N GLY A 396 39.83 -8.94 9.40
CA GLY A 396 41.13 -9.45 8.96
C GLY A 396 41.15 -10.96 8.66
N VAL A 397 39.99 -11.60 8.53
CA VAL A 397 39.83 -13.02 8.19
C VAL A 397 39.64 -13.22 6.67
N GLY A 398 39.67 -12.12 5.91
CA GLY A 398 39.52 -12.11 4.45
C GLY A 398 40.79 -12.50 3.68
N PRO A 399 40.66 -12.82 2.38
CA PRO A 399 39.42 -12.88 1.62
C PRO A 399 38.64 -14.17 1.89
N VAL A 400 37.31 -14.06 2.05
CA VAL A 400 36.40 -15.20 2.21
C VAL A 400 35.39 -15.32 1.07
N GLN A 401 34.93 -16.55 0.81
CA GLN A 401 33.80 -16.85 -0.06
C GLN A 401 32.59 -17.25 0.79
N VAL A 402 31.42 -16.69 0.50
CA VAL A 402 30.20 -16.95 1.28
C VAL A 402 29.16 -17.62 0.39
N TYR A 403 28.64 -18.76 0.85
CA TYR A 403 27.61 -19.56 0.18
C TYR A 403 26.40 -19.70 1.11
N ALA A 404 25.19 -19.74 0.54
CA ALA A 404 23.93 -19.89 1.28
C ALA A 404 23.30 -21.27 1.05
#